data_AF-U1PBW6-F1
#
_entry.id   AF-U1PBW6-F1
#
_cell.length_a   1.000
_cell.length_b   1.000
_cell.length_c   1.000
_cell.angle_alpha   90.00
_cell.angle_beta   90.00
_cell.angle_gamma   90.00
#
_symmetry.space_group_name_H-M   'P 1'
#
loop_
_entity.id
_entity.type
_entity.pdbx_description
1 polymer ?
#
loop_
_entity_poly.entity_id
_entity_poly.type
_entity_poly.pdbx_seq_one_letter_code
_entity_poly.pdbx_strand_id
1 'polypeptide(L)' 'MVSHENEIMILFAATAVILLFSISGLTELPTWVSIAIVVVVGVLIPQFIRRTDR' A
#
# COMPACT_ATOMS: atom_id res chain seq x y z
N MET A 1 -4.13 -0.10 -23.31
CA MET A 1 -5.01 0.78 -22.51
C MET A 1 -4.80 0.41 -21.05
N VAL A 2 -3.91 1.12 -20.34
CA VAL A 2 -3.92 1.05 -18.87
C VAL A 2 -5.18 1.81 -18.45
N SER A 3 -6.14 1.09 -17.87
CA SER A 3 -7.31 1.73 -17.27
C SER A 3 -6.83 2.55 -16.07
N HIS A 4 -7.45 3.71 -15.83
CA HIS A 4 -7.16 4.58 -14.70
C HIS A 4 -7.17 3.82 -13.35
N GLU A 5 -8.01 2.78 -13.22
CA GLU A 5 -8.02 1.87 -12.06
C GLU A 5 -6.68 1.12 -11.85
N ASN A 6 -6.03 0.69 -12.94
CA ASN A 6 -4.77 -0.06 -12.87
C ASN A 6 -3.58 0.87 -12.54
N GLU A 7 -3.64 2.11 -12.98
CA GLU A 7 -2.65 3.14 -12.63
C GLU A 7 -2.66 3.44 -11.13
N ILE A 8 -3.85 3.60 -10.53
CA ILE A 8 -4.01 3.82 -9.08
C ILE A 8 -3.47 2.64 -8.27
N MET A 9 -3.76 1.40 -8.69
CA MET A 9 -3.24 0.21 -8.01
C MET A 9 -1.71 0.15 -8.02
N ILE A 10 -1.08 0.48 -9.15
CA ILE A 10 0.40 0.48 -9.27
C ILE A 10 1.00 1.57 -8.38
N LEU A 11 0.38 2.75 -8.32
CA LEU A 11 0.80 3.85 -7.46
C LEU A 11 0.79 3.46 -5.98
N PHE A 12 -0.29 2.84 -5.51
CA PHE A 12 -0.37 2.37 -4.12
C PHE A 12 0.62 1.24 -3.82
N ALA A 13 0.86 0.34 -4.78
CA ALA A 13 1.87 -0.69 -4.63
C ALA A 13 3.28 -0.08 -4.49
N ALA A 14 3.62 0.92 -5.31
CA ALA A 14 4.89 1.64 -5.21
C ALA A 14 5.01 2.39 -3.87
N THR A 15 3.95 3.06 -3.42
CA THR A 15 3.91 3.71 -2.10
C THR A 15 4.14 2.71 -0.97
N ALA A 16 3.55 1.51 -1.03
CA ALA A 16 3.71 0.49 -0.02
C ALA A 16 5.17 0.00 0.12
N VAL A 17 5.91 -0.10 -0.99
CA VAL A 17 7.34 -0.44 -0.99
C VAL A 17 8.18 0.66 -0.33
N ILE A 18 7.91 1.93 -0.69
CA ILE A 18 8.59 3.08 -0.06
C ILE A 18 8.31 3.08 1.45
N LEU A 19 7.06 2.85 1.82
CA LEU A 19 6.62 2.84 3.21
C LEU A 19 7.26 1.70 4.00
N LEU A 20 7.39 0.50 3.41
CA LEU A 20 8.11 -0.62 4.01
C LEU A 20 9.57 -0.28 4.29
N PHE A 21 10.25 0.33 3.30
CA PHE A 21 11.64 0.73 3.44
C PHE A 21 11.81 1.80 4.53
N SER A 22 10.95 2.82 4.54
CA SER A 22 10.95 3.87 5.56
C SER A 22 10.70 3.33 6.96
N ILE A 23 9.70 2.45 7.14
CA ILE A 23 9.42 1.82 8.44
C ILE A 23 10.60 0.98 8.90
N SER A 24 11.18 0.19 8.00
CA SER A 24 12.32 -0.68 8.34
C SER A 24 13.59 0.10 8.69
N GLY A 25 13.80 1.29 8.12
CA GLY A 25 14.99 2.11 8.37
C GLY A 25 14.84 3.15 9.48
N LEU A 26 13.61 3.58 9.81
CA LEU A 26 13.35 4.69 10.74
C LEU A 26 12.65 4.26 12.03
N THR A 27 12.20 3.00 12.14
CA THR A 27 11.47 2.53 13.31
C THR A 27 11.94 1.14 13.74
N GLU A 28 11.95 0.89 15.05
CA GLU A 28 12.20 -0.43 15.65
C GLU A 28 10.88 -1.17 15.91
N LEU A 29 9.98 -1.13 14.94
CA LEU A 29 8.69 -1.82 15.06
C LEU A 29 8.88 -3.34 14.91
N PRO A 30 8.13 -4.14 15.68
CA PRO A 30 8.05 -5.58 15.43
C PRO A 30 7.67 -5.86 13.97
N THR A 31 8.33 -6.83 13.34
CA THR A 31 8.16 -7.11 11.90
C THR A 31 6.70 -7.32 11.49
N TRP A 32 5.87 -7.90 12.36
CA TRP A 32 4.45 -8.10 12.11
C TRP A 32 3.66 -6.79 11.99
N VAL A 33 4.06 -5.74 12.71
CA VAL A 33 3.44 -4.40 12.61
C VAL A 33 3.78 -3.77 11.26
N SER A 34 5.05 -3.84 10.85
CA SER A 34 5.49 -3.32 9.55
C SER A 34 4.78 -4.00 8.39
N ILE A 35 4.60 -5.32 8.46
CA ILE A 35 3.84 -6.08 7.46
C ILE A 35 2.37 -5.64 7.44
N ALA A 36 1.74 -5.48 8.61
CA ALA A 36 0.34 -5.06 8.71
C ALA A 36 0.12 -3.69 8.06
N ILE A 37 1.00 -2.73 8.32
CA ILE A 37 0.91 -1.38 7.74
C ILE A 37 1.03 -1.44 6.21
N VAL A 38 1.99 -2.20 5.69
CA VAL A 38 2.22 -2.35 4.25
C VAL A 38 1.04 -3.01 3.55
N VAL A 39 0.44 -4.05 4.15
CA VAL A 39 -0.77 -4.70 3.62
C VAL A 39 -1.95 -3.73 3.62
N VAL A 40 -2.14 -2.97 4.71
CA VAL A 40 -3.21 -1.98 4.78
C VAL A 40 -3.05 -0.94 3.68
N VAL A 41 -1.88 -0.32 3.55
CA VAL A 41 -1.65 0.77 2.60
C VAL A 41 -1.61 0.26 1.16
N GLY A 42 -0.89 -0.82 0.89
CA GLY A 42 -0.66 -1.33 -0.47
C GLY A 42 -1.82 -2.13 -1.04
N VAL A 43 -2.67 -2.72 -0.20
CA VAL A 43 -3.73 -3.64 -0.65
C VAL A 43 -5.10 -3.20 -0.19
N LEU A 44 -5.30 -2.98 1.12
CA LEU A 44 -6.65 -2.71 1.63
C LEU A 44 -7.17 -1.34 1.18
N ILE A 45 -6.39 -0.26 1.34
CA ILE A 45 -6.80 1.09 0.92
C ILE A 45 -7.21 1.13 -0.57
N PRO A 46 -6.39 0.68 -1.53
CA PRO A 46 -6.80 0.70 -2.94
C PRO A 46 -7.99 -0.21 -3.23
N GLN A 47 -8.15 -1.33 -2.53
CA GLN A 47 -9.35 -2.17 -2.68
C GLN A 47 -10.62 -1.50 -2.14
N PHE A 48 -10.54 -0.77 -1.02
CA PHE A 48 -11.67 -0.02 -0.48
C PHE A 48 -12.07 1.15 -1.37
N ILE A 49 -11.08 1.90 -1.90
CA ILE A 49 -11.33 2.97 -2.88
C ILE A 49 -12.04 2.40 -4.10
N ARG A 50 -11.53 1.29 -4.65
CA ARG A 50 -12.14 0.61 -5.80
C ARG A 50 -13.57 0.13 -5.54
N ARG A 51 -13.88 -0.33 -4.32
CA ARG A 51 -15.25 -0.74 -3.98
C ARG A 51 -16.20 0.43 -3.78
N THR A 52 -15.70 1.59 -3.37
CA THR A 52 -16.52 2.79 -3.13
C THR A 52 -16.89 3.49 -4.44
N ASP A 53 -16.06 3.34 -5.48
CA ASP A 53 -16.30 3.90 -6.82
C ASP A 53 -17.31 3.08 -7.68
N ARG A 54 -17.89 2.01 -7.14
CA ARG A 54 -18.91 1.16 -7.78
C ARG A 54 -20.29 1.36 -7.15
#